data_AF-Q31IQ4-F1
#
_entry.id   AF-Q31IQ4-F1
#
_cell.length_a   1.000
_cell.length_b   1.000
_cell.length_c   1.000
_cell.angle_alpha   90.00
_cell.angle_beta   90.00
_cell.angle_gamma   90.00
#
_symmetry.space_group_name_H-M   'P 1'
#
loop_
_entity.id
_entity.type
_entity.pdbx_description
1 polymer ?
#
loop_
_entity_poly.entity_id
_entity_poly.type
_entity_poly.pdbx_seq_one_letter_code
_entity_poly.pdbx_strand_id
1 'polypeptide(L)'
;MEPTSDKQKQRFVTELLKDLSEDNLAIFAGAGLSAPAGFVSWPELLRPIADELELEIEKETDLVALAQYHCNANQANRGRLNQILVDDLSHDAKITDNHKVIARLPISTFWTTNYDKLIERSLVEVGKVPDVKHRVKQLSFTKRGRDAVVYKMHGDIEHPDEAVLTKDDYESYHVKMQPFINALSGDLVSKTFLFMGFSFTDPNLDYILSRVRVAYTKDQRQHYCIQKLVSALPGESAADTEYRQRKQELFIQDLLRFGIKTILVSDYSEITDLLLSLESSYRRKSIFISGAAHLYGRWDKEEAEKFIYKLAKELSAKDFRVVSGFGLGVGSSVISGVLENVYMNGSKLDSEQLILRPFPQNQVGQRPRDELWHDYRNDMISYAGIAIFLFGNKLVKDEVIESDGLIKEFEIAREKGLVLLPIGATGFASEFLYKRLIDEGYFHSDVIPDGMDSEIQVIGNESSDLEAITNSLLKIIDALK
;
A
#
# COMPACT_ATOMS: atom_id res chain seq x y z
N MET A 1 1.53 -21.43 -20.88
CA MET A 1 1.05 -20.75 -19.65
C MET A 1 0.73 -19.32 -20.02
N GLU A 2 -0.38 -18.77 -19.55
CA GLU A 2 -0.81 -17.41 -19.89
C GLU A 2 -0.71 -16.49 -18.65
N PRO A 3 -0.53 -15.18 -18.86
CA PRO A 3 -0.67 -14.20 -17.77
C PRO A 3 -2.03 -14.33 -17.08
N THR A 4 -2.07 -13.99 -15.80
CA THR A 4 -3.34 -13.93 -15.07
C THR A 4 -4.24 -12.87 -15.70
N SER A 5 -5.48 -13.23 -16.02
CA SER A 5 -6.42 -12.30 -16.65
C SER A 5 -6.72 -11.09 -15.77
N ASP A 6 -7.10 -9.96 -16.37
CA ASP A 6 -7.39 -8.73 -15.63
C ASP A 6 -8.52 -8.91 -14.62
N LYS A 7 -9.54 -9.70 -14.96
CA LYS A 7 -10.62 -10.06 -14.03
C LYS A 7 -10.10 -10.82 -12.80
N GLN A 8 -9.12 -11.70 -12.96
CA GLN A 8 -8.50 -12.43 -11.86
C GLN A 8 -7.57 -11.53 -11.04
N LYS A 9 -6.85 -10.60 -11.67
CA LYS A 9 -6.04 -9.58 -11.00
C LYS A 9 -6.89 -8.63 -10.16
N GLN A 10 -8.02 -8.16 -10.69
CA GLN A 10 -8.99 -7.35 -9.95
C GLN A 10 -9.51 -8.10 -8.72
N ARG A 11 -9.92 -9.37 -8.89
CA ARG A 11 -10.34 -10.22 -7.78
C ARG A 11 -9.25 -10.38 -6.72
N PHE A 12 -7.99 -10.56 -7.14
CA PHE A 12 -6.84 -10.61 -6.24
C PHE A 12 -6.69 -9.31 -5.44
N VAL A 13 -6.80 -8.14 -6.07
CA VAL A 13 -6.77 -6.84 -5.39
C VAL A 13 -7.91 -6.72 -4.38
N THR A 14 -9.13 -7.14 -4.73
CA THR A 14 -10.27 -7.13 -3.81
C THR A 14 -10.05 -8.06 -2.60
N GLU A 15 -9.50 -9.26 -2.83
CA GLU A 15 -9.18 -10.22 -1.77
C GLU A 15 -8.11 -9.64 -0.82
N LEU A 16 -7.03 -9.06 -1.36
CA LEU A 16 -5.99 -8.40 -0.54
C LEU A 16 -6.52 -7.17 0.19
N LEU A 17 -7.40 -6.38 -0.42
CA LEU A 17 -7.98 -5.18 0.19
C LEU A 17 -8.73 -5.53 1.48
N LYS A 18 -9.39 -6.68 1.53
CA LYS A 18 -10.06 -7.17 2.73
C LYS A 18 -9.05 -7.39 3.85
N ASP A 19 -8.02 -8.21 3.61
CA ASP A 19 -6.98 -8.50 4.62
C ASP A 19 -6.22 -7.23 5.03
N LEU A 20 -5.95 -6.32 4.09
CA LEU A 20 -5.30 -5.04 4.37
C LEU A 20 -6.14 -4.15 5.30
N SER A 21 -7.46 -4.12 5.10
CA SER A 21 -8.37 -3.28 5.90
C SER A 21 -8.55 -3.79 7.32
N GLU A 22 -8.21 -5.06 7.57
CA GLU A 22 -8.31 -5.73 8.88
C GLU A 22 -6.94 -5.88 9.57
N ASP A 23 -5.88 -5.19 9.09
CA ASP A 23 -4.48 -5.33 9.57
C ASP A 23 -3.95 -6.79 9.55
N ASN A 24 -4.46 -7.56 8.58
CA ASN A 24 -4.17 -8.99 8.40
C ASN A 24 -3.27 -9.28 7.19
N LEU A 25 -2.78 -8.25 6.48
CA LEU A 25 -1.84 -8.41 5.38
C LEU A 25 -0.38 -8.27 5.86
N ALA A 26 0.48 -9.17 5.42
CA ALA A 26 1.93 -9.11 5.60
C ALA A 26 2.64 -9.20 4.24
N ILE A 27 3.81 -8.56 4.13
CA ILE A 27 4.66 -8.65 2.94
C ILE A 27 5.84 -9.59 3.22
N PHE A 28 6.15 -10.46 2.27
CA PHE A 28 7.44 -11.14 2.20
C PHE A 28 8.21 -10.66 0.97
N ALA A 29 9.30 -9.94 1.17
CA ALA A 29 10.12 -9.37 0.11
C ALA A 29 11.40 -10.17 -0.09
N GLY A 30 11.66 -10.62 -1.32
CA GLY A 30 12.95 -11.18 -1.74
C GLY A 30 13.80 -10.20 -2.53
N ALA A 31 14.98 -10.65 -2.96
CA ALA A 31 15.98 -9.82 -3.63
C ALA A 31 15.49 -9.21 -4.94
N GLY A 32 14.55 -9.87 -5.62
CA GLY A 32 13.94 -9.36 -6.85
C GLY A 32 13.13 -8.07 -6.66
N LEU A 33 12.67 -7.75 -5.44
CA LEU A 33 12.01 -6.48 -5.16
C LEU A 33 13.02 -5.31 -5.12
N SER A 34 14.25 -5.62 -4.69
CA SER A 34 15.38 -4.71 -4.56
C SER A 34 16.18 -4.56 -5.87
N ALA A 35 16.05 -5.48 -6.83
CA ALA A 35 16.80 -5.47 -8.08
C ALA A 35 16.68 -4.14 -8.89
N PRO A 36 15.50 -3.53 -9.07
CA PRO A 36 15.38 -2.25 -9.78
C PRO A 36 16.07 -1.07 -9.07
N ALA A 37 16.40 -1.20 -7.78
CA ALA A 37 17.16 -0.20 -7.03
C ALA A 37 18.67 -0.23 -7.35
N GLY A 38 19.11 -1.18 -8.18
CA GLY A 38 20.52 -1.42 -8.51
C GLY A 38 21.18 -2.49 -7.63
N PHE A 39 20.42 -3.21 -6.81
CA PHE A 39 20.97 -4.33 -6.04
C PHE A 39 21.13 -5.56 -6.93
N VAL A 40 22.28 -6.22 -6.75
CA VAL A 40 22.65 -7.43 -7.47
C VAL A 40 21.86 -8.63 -6.95
N SER A 41 21.60 -9.57 -7.83
CA SER A 41 21.04 -10.87 -7.46
C SER A 41 22.06 -11.72 -6.69
N TRP A 42 21.59 -12.76 -6.00
CA TRP A 42 22.46 -13.67 -5.24
C TRP A 42 23.58 -14.34 -6.08
N PRO A 43 23.34 -14.81 -7.33
CA PRO A 43 24.41 -15.26 -8.21
C PRO A 43 25.43 -14.16 -8.54
N GLU A 44 24.95 -12.95 -8.85
CA GLU A 44 25.83 -11.82 -9.21
C GLU A 44 26.73 -11.40 -8.04
N LEU A 45 26.18 -11.36 -6.82
CA LEU A 45 26.94 -11.10 -5.59
C LEU A 45 28.08 -12.11 -5.37
N LEU A 46 27.86 -13.38 -5.71
CA LEU A 46 28.85 -14.44 -5.53
C LEU A 46 29.76 -14.64 -6.75
N ARG A 47 29.59 -13.89 -7.83
CA ARG A 47 30.46 -13.99 -9.02
C ARG A 47 31.94 -13.77 -8.70
N PRO A 48 32.35 -12.74 -7.92
CA PRO A 48 33.76 -12.58 -7.55
C PRO A 48 34.31 -13.78 -6.75
N ILE A 49 33.46 -14.44 -5.97
CA ILE A 49 33.80 -15.63 -5.20
C ILE A 49 33.98 -16.86 -6.11
N ALA A 50 33.12 -17.02 -7.10
CA ALA A 50 33.26 -18.07 -8.10
C ALA A 50 34.57 -17.89 -8.89
N ASP A 51 34.85 -16.66 -9.32
CA ASP A 51 36.08 -16.34 -10.06
C ASP A 51 37.34 -16.62 -9.22
N GLU A 52 37.35 -16.27 -7.93
CA GLU A 52 38.42 -16.59 -6.98
C GLU A 52 38.63 -18.11 -6.80
N LEU A 53 37.58 -18.90 -6.98
CA LEU A 53 37.60 -20.38 -6.88
C LEU A 53 37.80 -21.07 -8.23
N GLU A 54 38.03 -20.31 -9.31
CA GLU A 54 38.14 -20.81 -10.69
C GLU A 54 36.88 -21.57 -11.17
N LEU A 55 35.70 -21.14 -10.69
CA LEU A 55 34.39 -21.68 -11.05
C LEU A 55 33.59 -20.70 -11.90
N GLU A 56 32.73 -21.23 -12.78
CA GLU A 56 31.81 -20.42 -13.56
C GLU A 56 30.45 -20.35 -12.87
N ILE A 57 30.08 -19.18 -12.34
CA ILE A 57 28.84 -18.97 -11.58
C ILE A 57 27.58 -19.44 -12.31
N GLU A 58 27.55 -19.39 -13.64
CA GLU A 58 26.38 -19.79 -14.43
C GLU A 58 26.17 -21.30 -14.52
N LYS A 59 27.20 -22.08 -14.16
CA LYS A 59 27.12 -23.54 -14.06
C LYS A 59 26.77 -23.99 -12.65
N GLU A 60 26.85 -23.10 -11.66
CA GLU A 60 26.60 -23.41 -10.27
C GLU A 60 25.10 -23.41 -9.93
N THR A 61 24.67 -24.48 -9.27
CA THR A 61 23.27 -24.65 -8.85
C THR A 61 23.08 -24.49 -7.35
N ASP A 62 24.14 -24.66 -6.57
CA ASP A 62 24.15 -24.51 -5.11
C ASP A 62 25.09 -23.38 -4.71
N LEU A 63 24.55 -22.16 -4.73
CA LEU A 63 25.26 -20.94 -4.36
C LEU A 63 25.65 -20.89 -2.88
N VAL A 64 24.93 -21.62 -2.03
CA VAL A 64 25.22 -21.73 -0.59
C VAL A 64 26.46 -22.60 -0.37
N ALA A 65 26.61 -23.68 -1.13
CA ALA A 65 27.82 -24.50 -1.16
C ALA A 65 29.02 -23.72 -1.71
N LEU A 66 28.82 -22.90 -2.76
CA LEU A 66 29.88 -22.04 -3.30
C LEU A 66 30.47 -21.11 -2.23
N ALA A 67 29.61 -20.41 -1.47
CA ALA A 67 30.05 -19.57 -0.36
C ALA A 67 30.80 -20.37 0.72
N GLN A 68 30.40 -21.62 0.98
CA GLN A 68 31.10 -22.50 1.91
C GLN A 68 32.48 -22.93 1.38
N TYR A 69 32.61 -23.22 0.09
CA TYR A 69 33.91 -23.57 -0.51
C TYR A 69 34.91 -22.43 -0.36
N HIS A 70 34.46 -21.19 -0.52
CA HIS A 70 35.28 -20.01 -0.28
C HIS A 70 35.79 -19.95 1.17
N CYS A 71 34.89 -20.15 2.13
CA CYS A 71 35.27 -20.19 3.55
C CYS A 71 36.28 -21.30 3.83
N ASN A 72 36.05 -22.50 3.30
CA ASN A 72 36.93 -23.65 3.50
C ASN A 72 38.32 -23.41 2.89
N ALA A 73 38.38 -22.85 1.67
CA ALA A 73 39.61 -22.51 0.98
C ALA A 73 40.43 -21.45 1.75
N ASN A 74 39.74 -20.57 2.48
CA ASN A 74 40.35 -19.47 3.25
C ASN A 74 40.43 -19.76 4.76
N GLN A 75 40.58 -21.02 5.18
CA GLN A 75 40.76 -21.42 6.59
C GLN A 75 39.62 -20.94 7.52
N ALA A 76 38.37 -21.06 7.04
CA ALA A 76 37.15 -20.58 7.70
C ALA A 76 37.07 -19.05 7.87
N ASN A 77 37.86 -18.28 7.11
CA ASN A 77 37.77 -16.82 7.11
C ASN A 77 36.62 -16.34 6.21
N ARG A 78 35.61 -15.70 6.83
CA ARG A 78 34.46 -15.09 6.15
C ARG A 78 34.68 -13.63 5.73
N GLY A 79 35.82 -13.04 6.08
CA GLY A 79 36.05 -11.60 5.93
C GLY A 79 35.82 -11.09 4.51
N ARG A 80 36.21 -11.87 3.49
CA ARG A 80 35.99 -11.51 2.08
C ARG A 80 34.51 -11.53 1.69
N LEU A 81 33.75 -12.54 2.10
CA LEU A 81 32.28 -12.60 1.88
C LEU A 81 31.58 -11.42 2.55
N ASN A 82 31.96 -11.12 3.79
CA ASN A 82 31.44 -9.99 4.54
C ASN A 82 31.78 -8.67 3.82
N GLN A 83 33.00 -8.55 3.29
CA GLN A 83 33.43 -7.36 2.56
C GLN A 83 32.67 -7.20 1.24
N ILE A 84 32.41 -8.29 0.50
CA ILE A 84 31.60 -8.24 -0.74
C ILE A 84 30.18 -7.77 -0.44
N LEU A 85 29.55 -8.27 0.63
CA LEU A 85 28.25 -7.76 1.06
C LEU A 85 28.31 -6.25 1.29
N VAL A 86 29.30 -5.77 2.03
CA VAL A 86 29.50 -4.34 2.28
C VAL A 86 29.70 -3.60 0.96
N ASP A 87 30.62 -4.03 0.10
CA ASP A 87 30.94 -3.30 -1.12
C ASP A 87 29.75 -3.21 -2.08
N ASP A 88 29.02 -4.31 -2.30
CA ASP A 88 27.93 -4.36 -3.28
C ASP A 88 26.61 -3.79 -2.75
N LEU A 89 26.37 -3.85 -1.43
CA LEU A 89 25.10 -3.44 -0.83
C LEU A 89 25.14 -2.10 -0.06
N SER A 90 26.32 -1.48 0.12
CA SER A 90 26.46 -0.19 0.82
C SER A 90 26.27 1.05 -0.06
N HIS A 91 26.07 0.88 -1.37
CA HIS A 91 25.80 2.01 -2.25
C HIS A 91 24.40 2.61 -1.97
N ASP A 92 24.24 3.92 -2.18
CA ASP A 92 22.98 4.64 -2.03
C ASP A 92 21.96 4.21 -3.10
N ALA A 93 21.40 3.01 -2.91
CA ALA A 93 20.35 2.47 -3.77
C ALA A 93 19.10 3.35 -3.65
N LYS A 94 18.49 3.64 -4.80
CA LYS A 94 17.26 4.43 -4.87
C LYS A 94 16.08 3.58 -4.46
N ILE A 95 15.26 4.10 -3.56
CA ILE A 95 14.00 3.47 -3.19
C ILE A 95 13.10 3.35 -4.43
N THR A 96 12.69 2.11 -4.74
CA THR A 96 11.82 1.82 -5.89
C THR A 96 10.37 2.19 -5.58
N ASP A 97 9.56 2.38 -6.62
CA ASP A 97 8.16 2.78 -6.43
C ASP A 97 7.35 1.73 -5.67
N ASN A 98 7.65 0.44 -5.86
CA ASN A 98 7.03 -0.65 -5.09
C ASN A 98 7.26 -0.47 -3.58
N HIS A 99 8.49 -0.13 -3.16
CA HIS A 99 8.79 0.11 -1.76
C HIS A 99 8.04 1.33 -1.21
N LYS A 100 7.92 2.41 -2.00
CA LYS A 100 7.15 3.59 -1.59
C LYS A 100 5.67 3.26 -1.42
N VAL A 101 5.08 2.48 -2.34
CA VAL A 101 3.66 2.10 -2.27
C VAL A 101 3.40 1.23 -1.04
N ILE A 102 4.16 0.14 -0.83
CA ILE A 102 3.95 -0.73 0.34
C ILE A 102 4.20 0.00 1.67
N ALA A 103 5.10 0.99 1.70
CA ALA A 103 5.33 1.79 2.89
C ALA A 103 4.12 2.69 3.23
N ARG A 104 3.39 3.21 2.23
CA ARG A 104 2.18 4.02 2.46
C ARG A 104 0.97 3.20 2.88
N LEU A 105 0.86 1.96 2.42
CA LEU A 105 -0.21 1.05 2.86
C LEU A 105 -0.15 0.79 4.38
N PRO A 106 -1.28 0.56 5.07
CA PRO A 106 -1.31 0.28 6.51
C PRO A 106 -0.85 -1.16 6.83
N ILE A 107 0.35 -1.52 6.39
CA ILE A 107 0.96 -2.83 6.64
C ILE A 107 1.88 -2.72 7.85
N SER A 108 1.64 -3.56 8.85
CA SER A 108 2.39 -3.58 10.12
C SER A 108 3.47 -4.67 10.19
N THR A 109 3.47 -5.63 9.25
CA THR A 109 4.39 -6.79 9.25
C THR A 109 5.10 -6.95 7.91
N PHE A 110 6.43 -6.89 7.94
CA PHE A 110 7.29 -7.15 6.81
C PHE A 110 8.30 -8.26 7.16
N TRP A 111 8.44 -9.22 6.27
CA TRP A 111 9.46 -10.26 6.30
C TRP A 111 10.35 -10.14 5.07
N THR A 112 11.64 -10.38 5.24
CA THR A 112 12.58 -10.39 4.12
C THR A 112 13.80 -11.26 4.40
N THR A 113 14.38 -11.78 3.33
CA THR A 113 15.71 -12.41 3.32
C THR A 113 16.79 -11.46 2.82
N ASN A 114 16.43 -10.20 2.51
CA ASN A 114 17.35 -9.20 2.02
C ASN A 114 18.14 -8.55 3.15
N TYR A 115 19.39 -8.19 2.87
CA TYR A 115 20.28 -7.48 3.80
C TYR A 115 20.14 -5.95 3.70
N ASP A 116 19.63 -5.45 2.57
CA ASP A 116 19.47 -4.02 2.28
C ASP A 116 18.46 -3.32 3.21
N LYS A 117 18.46 -1.98 3.17
CA LYS A 117 17.63 -1.16 4.05
C LYS A 117 16.43 -0.49 3.37
N LEU A 118 16.00 -0.97 2.20
CA LEU A 118 15.00 -0.26 1.40
C LEU A 118 13.64 -0.20 2.09
N ILE A 119 13.21 -1.29 2.75
CA ILE A 119 11.90 -1.34 3.42
C ILE A 119 11.85 -0.32 4.57
N GLU A 120 12.83 -0.35 5.48
CA GLU A 120 12.86 0.55 6.63
C GLU A 120 13.11 2.01 6.24
N ARG A 121 13.93 2.28 5.21
CA ARG A 121 14.09 3.65 4.69
C ARG A 121 12.78 4.18 4.10
N SER A 122 12.06 3.35 3.34
CA SER A 122 10.77 3.74 2.76
C SER A 122 9.72 4.01 3.82
N LEU A 123 9.69 3.22 4.89
CA LEU A 123 8.82 3.47 6.05
C LEU A 123 9.16 4.81 6.71
N VAL A 124 10.45 5.11 6.93
CA VAL A 124 10.88 6.40 7.51
C VAL A 124 10.52 7.59 6.60
N GLU A 125 10.67 7.46 5.27
CA GLU A 125 10.32 8.53 4.33
C GLU A 125 8.85 8.93 4.37
N VAL A 126 7.95 8.00 4.69
CA VAL A 126 6.51 8.26 4.86
C VAL A 126 6.12 8.58 6.30
N GLY A 127 7.11 8.84 7.17
CA GLY A 127 6.90 9.23 8.57
C GLY A 127 6.58 8.07 9.53
N LYS A 128 6.72 6.81 9.11
CA LYS A 128 6.53 5.63 9.95
C LYS A 128 7.79 5.27 10.72
N VAL A 129 7.60 4.62 11.87
CA VAL A 129 8.66 4.13 12.76
C VAL A 129 8.83 2.62 12.57
N PRO A 130 9.84 2.15 11.79
CA PRO A 130 10.12 0.72 11.66
C PRO A 130 10.84 0.17 12.89
N ASP A 131 10.38 -0.99 13.37
CA ASP A 131 11.04 -1.84 14.36
C ASP A 131 11.77 -2.99 13.65
N VAL A 132 13.03 -2.77 13.30
CA VAL A 132 13.83 -3.73 12.52
C VAL A 132 14.40 -4.81 13.44
N LYS A 133 14.16 -6.07 13.05
CA LYS A 133 14.55 -7.29 13.78
C LYS A 133 15.40 -8.16 12.86
N HIS A 134 16.71 -8.18 13.09
CA HIS A 134 17.67 -9.02 12.37
C HIS A 134 18.48 -9.94 13.31
N ARG A 135 18.33 -9.78 14.64
CA ARG A 135 18.94 -10.62 15.69
C ARG A 135 17.89 -11.17 16.63
N VAL A 136 18.07 -12.40 17.12
CA VAL A 136 17.14 -13.05 18.07
C VAL A 136 16.86 -12.20 19.31
N LYS A 137 17.89 -11.58 19.89
CA LYS A 137 17.74 -10.72 21.08
C LYS A 137 16.78 -9.54 20.82
N GLN A 138 16.68 -9.05 19.59
CA GLN A 138 15.80 -7.92 19.26
C GLN A 138 14.31 -8.29 19.31
N LEU A 139 13.96 -9.58 19.17
CA LEU A 139 12.58 -10.05 19.30
C LEU A 139 12.04 -9.89 20.73
N SER A 140 12.92 -9.72 21.73
CA SER A 140 12.53 -9.61 23.14
C SER A 140 12.07 -8.21 23.57
N PHE A 141 12.27 -7.19 22.74
CA PHE A 141 11.88 -5.81 23.05
C PHE A 141 11.13 -5.16 21.90
N THR A 142 10.36 -4.12 22.22
CA THR A 142 9.50 -3.41 21.26
C THR A 142 9.97 -1.98 21.12
N LYS A 143 10.17 -1.51 19.89
CA LYS A 143 10.45 -0.09 19.63
C LYS A 143 9.20 0.73 19.93
N ARG A 144 9.34 1.76 20.77
CA ARG A 144 8.21 2.62 21.18
C ARG A 144 7.66 3.38 19.99
N GLY A 145 6.33 3.38 19.84
CA GLY A 145 5.65 4.06 18.74
C GLY A 145 5.90 3.45 17.37
N ARG A 146 6.27 2.16 17.29
CA ARG A 146 6.45 1.47 16.02
C ARG A 146 5.14 1.42 15.23
N ASP A 147 5.22 1.67 13.93
CA ASP A 147 4.11 1.49 12.99
C ASP A 147 4.21 0.15 12.26
N ALA A 148 5.42 -0.38 12.11
CA ALA A 148 5.66 -1.66 11.45
C ALA A 148 6.87 -2.40 12.04
N VAL A 149 6.85 -3.72 11.95
CA VAL A 149 7.98 -4.60 12.29
C VAL A 149 8.59 -5.15 11.00
N VAL A 150 9.91 -5.06 10.87
CA VAL A 150 10.65 -5.57 9.70
C VAL A 150 11.55 -6.70 10.17
N TYR A 151 11.16 -7.93 9.89
CA TYR A 151 11.93 -9.14 10.21
C TYR A 151 12.88 -9.47 9.06
N LYS A 152 14.19 -9.38 9.32
CA LYS A 152 15.25 -9.72 8.36
C LYS A 152 15.85 -11.06 8.76
N MET A 153 15.45 -12.11 8.07
CA MET A 153 15.78 -13.49 8.43
C MET A 153 17.28 -13.78 8.32
N HIS A 154 17.93 -13.21 7.31
CA HIS A 154 19.31 -13.51 7.00
C HIS A 154 20.31 -12.51 7.56
N GLY A 155 19.85 -11.53 8.34
CA GLY A 155 20.71 -10.51 8.96
C GLY A 155 20.53 -9.12 8.33
N ASP A 156 21.52 -8.27 8.55
CA ASP A 156 21.50 -6.86 8.14
C ASP A 156 22.88 -6.45 7.60
N ILE A 157 22.88 -5.54 6.62
CA ILE A 157 24.12 -5.05 6.00
C ILE A 157 25.08 -4.35 6.98
N GLU A 158 24.60 -3.78 8.09
CA GLU A 158 25.46 -3.20 9.13
C GLU A 158 26.16 -4.25 10.00
N HIS A 159 25.75 -5.51 9.89
CA HIS A 159 26.27 -6.63 10.66
C HIS A 159 26.57 -7.84 9.75
N PRO A 160 27.48 -7.68 8.77
CA PRO A 160 27.76 -8.71 7.77
C PRO A 160 28.38 -9.97 8.40
N ASP A 161 29.00 -9.86 9.57
CA ASP A 161 29.55 -10.98 10.34
C ASP A 161 28.50 -11.95 10.87
N GLU A 162 27.24 -11.50 10.98
CA GLU A 162 26.11 -12.32 11.41
C GLU A 162 25.19 -12.72 10.25
N ALA A 163 25.55 -12.39 9.01
CA ALA A 163 24.74 -12.67 7.83
C ALA A 163 24.71 -14.17 7.50
N VAL A 164 23.55 -14.68 7.09
CA VAL A 164 23.32 -16.09 6.71
C VAL A 164 23.68 -16.28 5.24
N LEU A 165 24.88 -16.79 4.95
CA LEU A 165 25.40 -16.87 3.57
C LEU A 165 25.91 -18.26 3.22
N THR A 166 26.52 -18.96 4.17
CA THR A 166 27.21 -20.23 3.91
C THR A 166 26.37 -21.42 4.32
N LYS A 167 26.74 -22.60 3.82
CA LYS A 167 26.07 -23.85 4.17
C LYS A 167 25.97 -24.09 5.67
N ASP A 168 27.04 -23.82 6.42
CA ASP A 168 27.04 -23.95 7.89
C ASP A 168 26.02 -23.00 8.56
N ASP A 169 25.79 -21.81 8.00
CA ASP A 169 24.80 -20.88 8.53
C ASP A 169 23.38 -21.43 8.33
N TYR A 170 23.06 -21.93 7.14
CA TYR A 170 21.77 -22.54 6.84
C TYR A 170 21.54 -23.82 7.67
N GLU A 171 22.55 -24.68 7.82
CA GLU A 171 22.45 -25.89 8.63
C GLU A 171 22.21 -25.58 10.11
N SER A 172 22.89 -24.56 10.65
CA SER A 172 22.71 -24.13 12.05
C SER A 172 21.53 -23.16 12.27
N TYR A 173 20.86 -22.72 11.19
CA TYR A 173 19.79 -21.70 11.23
C TYR A 173 18.63 -22.13 12.12
N HIS A 174 18.17 -23.37 12.00
CA HIS A 174 17.06 -23.89 12.81
C HIS A 174 17.36 -23.88 14.31
N VAL A 175 18.63 -23.92 14.73
CA VAL A 175 19.00 -23.81 16.14
C VAL A 175 19.17 -22.34 16.55
N LYS A 176 19.97 -21.58 15.78
CA LYS A 176 20.34 -20.20 16.11
C LYS A 176 19.18 -19.23 15.98
N MET A 177 18.32 -19.43 14.97
CA MET A 177 17.24 -18.55 14.56
C MET A 177 15.84 -19.16 14.80
N GLN A 178 15.74 -20.19 15.66
CA GLN A 178 14.46 -20.82 16.03
C GLN A 178 13.36 -19.81 16.41
N PRO A 179 13.64 -18.71 17.13
CA PRO A 179 12.61 -17.71 17.44
C PRO A 179 12.06 -16.97 16.20
N PHE A 180 12.88 -16.73 15.17
CA PHE A 180 12.41 -16.18 13.89
C PHE A 180 11.52 -17.18 13.15
N ILE A 181 11.92 -18.46 13.13
CA ILE A 181 11.11 -19.55 12.56
C ILE A 181 9.73 -19.61 13.22
N ASN A 182 9.68 -19.53 14.55
CA ASN A 182 8.43 -19.56 15.30
C ASN A 182 7.57 -18.33 15.01
N ALA A 183 8.17 -17.14 14.96
CA ALA A 183 7.46 -15.90 14.65
C ALA A 183 6.87 -15.94 13.23
N LEU A 184 7.65 -16.32 12.22
CA LEU A 184 7.15 -16.45 10.85
C LEU A 184 6.06 -17.51 10.72
N SER A 185 6.21 -18.65 11.41
CA SER A 185 5.17 -19.68 11.42
C SER A 185 3.86 -19.15 12.00
N GLY A 186 3.91 -18.38 13.08
CA GLY A 186 2.73 -17.74 13.67
C GLY A 186 2.09 -16.70 12.75
N ASP A 187 2.91 -15.88 12.08
CA ASP A 187 2.43 -14.91 11.10
C ASP A 187 1.80 -15.61 9.89
N LEU A 188 2.41 -16.65 9.33
CA LEU A 188 1.85 -17.41 8.18
C LEU A 188 0.48 -18.03 8.50
N VAL A 189 0.23 -18.37 9.76
CA VAL A 189 -1.08 -18.89 10.20
C VAL A 189 -2.11 -17.77 10.37
N SER A 190 -1.69 -16.61 10.89
CA SER A 190 -2.61 -15.54 11.31
C SER A 190 -2.85 -14.47 10.25
N LYS A 191 -1.89 -14.24 9.34
CA LYS A 191 -1.89 -13.17 8.34
C LYS A 191 -1.82 -13.73 6.92
N THR A 192 -2.43 -13.02 5.98
CA THR A 192 -2.26 -13.29 4.55
C THR A 192 -0.92 -12.72 4.12
N PHE A 193 -0.09 -13.52 3.46
CA PHE A 193 1.18 -13.07 2.91
C PHE A 193 1.07 -12.74 1.44
N LEU A 194 1.68 -11.62 1.05
CA LEU A 194 2.02 -11.28 -0.33
C LEU A 194 3.54 -11.41 -0.53
N PHE A 195 3.94 -12.45 -1.27
CA PHE A 195 5.33 -12.71 -1.65
C PHE A 195 5.69 -11.99 -2.95
N MET A 196 6.76 -11.19 -2.93
CA MET A 196 7.23 -10.42 -4.09
C MET A 196 8.75 -10.52 -4.25
N GLY A 197 9.20 -10.65 -5.51
CA GLY A 197 10.64 -10.70 -5.82
C GLY A 197 11.38 -11.88 -5.19
N PHE A 198 10.67 -12.98 -4.91
CA PHE A 198 11.16 -14.10 -4.14
C PHE A 198 11.12 -15.40 -4.95
N SER A 199 12.23 -16.15 -4.97
CA SER A 199 12.42 -17.34 -5.80
C SER A 199 11.97 -18.64 -5.14
N PHE A 200 11.70 -18.65 -3.83
CA PHE A 200 11.45 -19.86 -3.02
C PHE A 200 12.50 -20.95 -3.16
N THR A 201 13.73 -20.57 -3.53
CA THR A 201 14.89 -21.46 -3.49
C THR A 201 15.56 -21.47 -2.12
N ASP A 202 14.99 -20.75 -1.16
CA ASP A 202 15.51 -20.61 0.20
C ASP A 202 15.18 -21.84 1.06
N PRO A 203 16.18 -22.61 1.52
CA PRO A 203 15.94 -23.81 2.33
C PRO A 203 15.27 -23.51 3.68
N ASN A 204 15.53 -22.35 4.28
CA ASN A 204 14.94 -21.98 5.57
C ASN A 204 13.44 -21.69 5.41
N LEU A 205 13.04 -21.04 4.32
CA LEU A 205 11.62 -20.80 4.06
C LEU A 205 10.90 -22.10 3.67
N ASP A 206 11.47 -22.94 2.80
CA ASP A 206 10.88 -24.24 2.45
C ASP A 206 10.61 -25.09 3.71
N TYR A 207 11.58 -25.12 4.62
CA TYR A 207 11.43 -25.76 5.92
C TYR A 207 10.23 -25.20 6.72
N ILE A 208 10.08 -23.88 6.79
CA ILE A 208 8.98 -23.24 7.53
C ILE A 208 7.63 -23.54 6.88
N LEU A 209 7.52 -23.38 5.56
CA LEU A 209 6.30 -23.65 4.79
C LEU A 209 5.88 -25.12 4.93
N SER A 210 6.84 -26.05 4.92
CA SER A 210 6.57 -27.47 5.14
C SER A 210 5.95 -27.75 6.51
N ARG A 211 6.42 -27.09 7.57
CA ARG A 211 5.89 -27.24 8.93
C ARG A 211 4.49 -26.69 9.07
N VAL A 212 4.24 -25.49 8.56
CA VAL A 212 2.90 -24.87 8.57
C VAL A 212 1.93 -25.78 7.80
N ARG A 213 2.32 -26.25 6.62
CA ARG A 213 1.52 -27.18 5.82
C ARG A 213 1.15 -28.47 6.56
N VAL A 214 2.12 -29.11 7.22
CA VAL A 214 1.88 -30.36 7.97
C VAL A 214 0.95 -30.14 9.15
N ALA A 215 1.06 -28.99 9.83
CA ALA A 215 0.23 -28.69 10.99
C ALA A 215 -1.25 -28.47 10.64
N TYR A 216 -1.55 -27.83 9.50
CA TYR A 216 -2.92 -27.43 9.14
C TYR A 216 -3.55 -28.21 7.97
N THR A 217 -2.77 -29.08 7.31
CA THR A 217 -3.20 -29.97 6.20
C THR A 217 -4.10 -29.31 5.16
N LYS A 218 -5.43 -29.41 5.28
CA LYS A 218 -6.40 -28.93 4.27
C LYS A 218 -6.93 -27.52 4.51
N ASP A 219 -6.88 -27.02 5.74
CA ASP A 219 -7.51 -25.74 6.13
C ASP A 219 -6.45 -24.64 6.30
N GLN A 220 -5.54 -24.54 5.32
CA GLN A 220 -4.49 -23.52 5.32
C GLN A 220 -5.04 -22.16 4.89
N ARG A 221 -4.54 -21.09 5.50
CA ARG A 221 -4.79 -19.73 5.03
C ARG A 221 -4.22 -19.57 3.62
N GLN A 222 -4.95 -18.89 2.75
CA GLN A 222 -4.51 -18.58 1.40
C GLN A 222 -3.49 -17.42 1.46
N HIS A 223 -2.37 -17.60 0.76
CA HIS A 223 -1.36 -16.58 0.52
C HIS A 223 -1.21 -16.32 -0.98
N TYR A 224 -0.49 -15.27 -1.34
CA TYR A 224 -0.31 -14.87 -2.73
C TYR A 224 1.16 -14.62 -3.06
N CYS A 225 1.56 -14.97 -4.28
CA CYS A 225 2.87 -14.64 -4.81
C CYS A 225 2.70 -13.98 -6.18
N ILE A 226 3.44 -12.91 -6.47
CA ILE A 226 3.47 -12.32 -7.81
C ILE A 226 4.75 -12.75 -8.53
N GLN A 227 4.62 -13.35 -9.72
CA GLN A 227 5.74 -13.77 -10.56
C GLN A 227 5.59 -13.32 -11.99
N LYS A 228 6.71 -12.98 -12.63
CA LYS A 228 6.76 -12.70 -14.07
C LYS A 228 6.72 -14.02 -14.85
N LEU A 229 5.97 -14.05 -15.94
CA LEU A 229 5.93 -15.18 -16.85
C LEU A 229 7.31 -15.39 -17.48
N VAL A 230 7.75 -16.65 -17.55
CA VAL A 230 8.99 -17.01 -18.25
C VAL A 230 8.88 -16.66 -19.74
N SER A 231 9.72 -15.72 -20.17
CA SER A 231 9.92 -15.35 -21.58
C SER A 231 11.22 -15.92 -22.15
N ALA A 232 11.30 -16.03 -23.47
CA ALA A 232 12.53 -16.42 -24.17
C ALA A 232 13.66 -15.41 -23.88
N LEU A 233 14.86 -15.91 -23.60
CA LEU A 233 16.06 -15.10 -23.45
C LEU A 233 16.73 -14.87 -24.82
N PRO A 234 17.49 -13.77 -25.00
CA PRO A 234 18.23 -13.55 -26.24
C PRO A 234 19.19 -14.70 -26.54
N GLY A 235 19.06 -15.32 -27.72
CA GLY A 235 19.93 -16.42 -28.16
C GLY A 235 19.59 -17.80 -27.59
N GLU A 236 18.51 -17.93 -26.82
CA GLU A 236 18.04 -19.19 -26.25
C GLU A 236 17.24 -20.02 -27.27
N SER A 237 17.37 -21.35 -27.20
CA SER A 237 16.57 -22.23 -28.04
C SER A 237 15.10 -22.25 -27.59
N ALA A 238 14.19 -22.56 -28.53
CA ALA A 238 12.78 -22.74 -28.20
C ALA A 238 12.57 -23.87 -27.17
N ALA A 239 13.38 -24.92 -27.22
CA ALA A 239 13.31 -26.05 -26.30
C ALA A 239 13.71 -25.66 -24.86
N ASP A 240 14.74 -24.83 -24.70
CA ASP A 240 15.16 -24.36 -23.37
C ASP A 240 14.13 -23.40 -22.76
N THR A 241 13.52 -22.56 -23.60
CA THR A 241 12.41 -21.70 -23.18
C THR A 241 11.22 -22.53 -22.70
N GLU A 242 10.81 -23.54 -23.47
CA GLU A 242 9.71 -24.45 -23.12
C GLU A 242 10.03 -25.22 -21.83
N TYR A 243 11.28 -25.66 -21.65
CA TYR A 243 11.75 -26.31 -20.42
C TYR A 243 11.60 -25.40 -19.20
N ARG A 244 12.02 -24.14 -19.28
CA ARG A 244 11.86 -23.17 -18.18
C ARG A 244 10.39 -22.85 -17.90
N GLN A 245 9.56 -22.73 -18.94
CA GLN A 245 8.11 -22.53 -18.78
C GLN A 245 7.47 -23.71 -18.05
N ARG A 246 7.85 -24.94 -18.42
CA ARG A 246 7.36 -26.15 -17.75
C ARG A 246 7.84 -26.22 -16.29
N LYS A 247 9.09 -25.85 -16.02
CA LYS A 247 9.64 -25.77 -14.66
C LYS A 247 8.88 -24.74 -13.81
N GLN A 248 8.57 -23.57 -14.35
CA GLN A 248 7.74 -22.57 -13.67
C GLN A 248 6.33 -23.12 -13.38
N GLU A 249 5.73 -23.87 -14.30
CA GLU A 249 4.40 -24.45 -14.10
C GLU A 249 4.38 -25.44 -12.93
N LEU A 250 5.35 -26.35 -12.91
CA LEU A 250 5.51 -27.32 -11.82
C LEU A 250 5.78 -26.63 -10.48
N PHE A 251 6.57 -25.57 -10.49
CA PHE A 251 6.84 -24.76 -9.31
C PHE A 251 5.58 -24.07 -8.77
N ILE A 252 4.77 -23.48 -9.65
CA ILE A 252 3.48 -22.88 -9.25
C ILE A 252 2.54 -23.93 -8.67
N GLN A 253 2.49 -25.13 -9.26
CA GLN A 253 1.71 -26.24 -8.70
C GLN A 253 2.21 -26.67 -7.33
N ASP A 254 3.52 -26.61 -7.09
CA ASP A 254 4.10 -26.90 -5.78
C ASP A 254 3.72 -25.86 -4.73
N LEU A 255 3.72 -24.57 -5.09
CA LEU A 255 3.27 -23.47 -4.21
C LEU A 255 1.83 -23.64 -3.72
N LEU A 256 0.94 -24.21 -4.54
CA LEU A 256 -0.44 -24.50 -4.12
C LEU A 256 -0.51 -25.49 -2.96
N ARG A 257 0.50 -26.37 -2.78
CA ARG A 257 0.57 -27.31 -1.66
C ARG A 257 0.73 -26.59 -0.31
N PHE A 258 1.29 -25.38 -0.34
CA PHE A 258 1.50 -24.49 0.81
C PHE A 258 0.42 -23.40 0.91
N GLY A 259 -0.68 -23.52 0.14
CA GLY A 259 -1.72 -22.50 0.11
C GLY A 259 -1.28 -21.19 -0.52
N ILE A 260 -0.23 -21.18 -1.36
CA ILE A 260 0.27 -19.97 -2.03
C ILE A 260 -0.22 -19.96 -3.48
N LYS A 261 -1.09 -19.00 -3.82
CA LYS A 261 -1.61 -18.80 -5.17
C LYS A 261 -0.73 -17.81 -5.91
N THR A 262 -0.31 -18.18 -7.12
CA THR A 262 0.55 -17.31 -7.94
C THR A 262 -0.29 -16.42 -8.86
N ILE A 263 0.02 -15.14 -8.87
CA ILE A 263 -0.45 -14.14 -9.84
C ILE A 263 0.67 -13.95 -10.85
N LEU A 264 0.38 -14.30 -12.10
CA LEU A 264 1.32 -14.20 -13.21
C LEU A 264 1.15 -12.87 -13.93
N VAL A 265 2.23 -12.11 -13.99
CA VAL A 265 2.34 -10.85 -14.75
C VAL A 265 3.22 -11.06 -15.99
N SER A 266 2.98 -10.29 -17.04
CA SER A 266 3.80 -10.33 -18.25
C SER A 266 5.05 -9.49 -18.09
N ASP A 267 4.95 -8.38 -17.35
CA ASP A 267 6.07 -7.52 -17.00
C ASP A 267 6.13 -7.15 -15.50
N TYR A 268 7.31 -6.75 -15.03
CA TYR A 268 7.51 -6.30 -13.65
C TYR A 268 6.78 -4.98 -13.35
N SER A 269 6.54 -4.11 -14.35
CA SER A 269 5.76 -2.89 -14.14
C SER A 269 4.34 -3.17 -13.66
N GLU A 270 3.74 -4.29 -14.07
CA GLU A 270 2.40 -4.69 -13.64
C GLU A 270 2.33 -4.96 -12.13
N ILE A 271 3.45 -5.29 -11.48
CA ILE A 271 3.50 -5.41 -10.01
C ILE A 271 3.22 -4.05 -9.38
N THR A 272 3.85 -3.00 -9.90
CA THR A 272 3.61 -1.61 -9.46
C THR A 272 2.16 -1.22 -9.68
N ASP A 273 1.59 -1.55 -10.83
CA ASP A 273 0.19 -1.24 -11.16
C ASP A 273 -0.79 -1.95 -10.21
N LEU A 274 -0.53 -3.21 -9.86
CA LEU A 274 -1.33 -3.97 -8.89
C LEU A 274 -1.26 -3.34 -7.48
N LEU A 275 -0.07 -2.92 -7.04
CA LEU A 275 0.12 -2.26 -5.74
C LEU A 275 -0.55 -0.88 -5.71
N LEU A 276 -0.46 -0.09 -6.79
CA LEU A 276 -1.14 1.19 -6.93
C LEU A 276 -2.66 1.02 -6.96
N SER A 277 -3.16 -0.04 -7.62
CA SER A 277 -4.58 -0.40 -7.62
C SER A 277 -5.08 -0.76 -6.23
N LEU A 278 -4.29 -1.52 -5.46
CA LEU A 278 -4.58 -1.83 -4.06
C LEU A 278 -4.59 -0.56 -3.19
N GLU A 279 -3.59 0.31 -3.34
CA GLU A 279 -3.51 1.59 -2.62
C GLU A 279 -4.71 2.49 -2.94
N SER A 280 -5.04 2.66 -4.21
CA SER A 280 -6.20 3.44 -4.66
C SER A 280 -7.50 2.89 -4.07
N SER A 281 -7.70 1.57 -4.15
CA SER A 281 -8.90 0.92 -3.63
C SER A 281 -9.00 1.01 -2.10
N TYR A 282 -7.87 0.95 -1.40
CA TYR A 282 -7.82 1.21 0.04
C TYR A 282 -8.19 2.65 0.38
N ARG A 283 -7.59 3.63 -0.30
CA ARG A 283 -7.89 5.06 -0.08
C ARG A 283 -9.35 5.40 -0.38
N ARG A 284 -9.97 4.77 -1.39
CA ARG A 284 -11.39 4.98 -1.74
C ARG A 284 -12.39 4.59 -0.65
N LYS A 285 -11.98 3.83 0.37
CA LYS A 285 -12.79 3.61 1.59
C LYS A 285 -12.90 4.84 2.48
N SER A 286 -12.15 5.91 2.18
CA SER A 286 -12.14 7.16 2.92
C SER A 286 -12.55 8.33 2.04
N ILE A 287 -13.50 9.11 2.53
CA ILE A 287 -14.12 10.22 1.81
C ILE A 287 -13.79 11.51 2.55
N PHE A 288 -13.12 12.43 1.85
CA PHE A 288 -12.92 13.79 2.31
C PHE A 288 -14.12 14.65 1.92
N ILE A 289 -14.74 15.30 2.91
CA ILE A 289 -15.83 16.24 2.69
C ILE A 289 -15.30 17.66 2.90
N SER A 290 -15.13 18.38 1.79
CA SER A 290 -14.84 19.80 1.76
C SER A 290 -16.11 20.60 1.59
N GLY A 291 -16.32 21.60 2.44
CA GLY A 291 -17.45 22.49 2.31
C GLY A 291 -17.34 23.69 3.23
N ALA A 292 -17.78 24.84 2.73
CA ALA A 292 -17.91 26.07 3.49
C ALA A 292 -19.14 26.82 2.99
N ALA A 293 -20.02 27.21 3.90
CA ALA A 293 -21.26 27.90 3.55
C ALA A 293 -21.60 28.96 4.59
N HIS A 294 -21.71 30.20 4.13
CA HIS A 294 -22.47 31.25 4.80
C HIS A 294 -23.88 31.36 4.19
N LEU A 295 -23.98 31.24 2.87
CA LEU A 295 -25.20 31.09 2.11
C LEU A 295 -25.32 29.66 1.56
N TYR A 296 -26.56 29.19 1.41
CA TYR A 296 -26.88 27.83 0.94
C TYR A 296 -27.57 27.85 -0.42
N GLY A 297 -27.35 28.91 -1.22
CA GLY A 297 -27.92 29.05 -2.55
C GLY A 297 -29.45 29.20 -2.47
N ARG A 298 -30.18 28.29 -3.12
CA ARG A 298 -31.64 28.30 -3.18
C ARG A 298 -32.34 27.62 -1.99
N TRP A 299 -31.58 26.88 -1.18
CA TRP A 299 -32.10 26.19 -0.01
C TRP A 299 -31.98 27.07 1.21
N ASP A 300 -32.89 26.87 2.17
CA ASP A 300 -32.67 27.43 3.48
C ASP A 300 -31.56 26.66 4.22
N LYS A 301 -31.13 27.26 5.33
CA LYS A 301 -30.05 26.70 6.15
C LYS A 301 -30.41 25.33 6.73
N GLU A 302 -31.65 25.13 7.17
CA GLU A 302 -32.08 23.89 7.82
C GLU A 302 -32.12 22.73 6.82
N GLU A 303 -32.65 22.97 5.62
CA GLU A 303 -32.67 22.02 4.51
C GLU A 303 -31.26 21.57 4.12
N ALA A 304 -30.34 22.53 3.96
CA ALA A 304 -28.96 22.25 3.61
C ALA A 304 -28.21 21.50 4.73
N GLU A 305 -28.37 21.92 5.99
CA GLU A 305 -27.77 21.23 7.13
C GLU A 305 -28.29 19.79 7.25
N LYS A 306 -29.59 19.56 7.02
CA LYS A 306 -30.21 18.23 7.01
C LYS A 306 -29.70 17.37 5.86
N PHE A 307 -29.47 17.94 4.69
CA PHE A 307 -28.85 17.25 3.56
C PHE A 307 -27.43 16.78 3.89
N ILE A 308 -26.57 17.67 4.40
CA ILE A 308 -25.19 17.34 4.76
C ILE A 308 -25.17 16.25 5.85
N TYR A 309 -26.04 16.37 6.84
CA TYR A 309 -26.21 15.38 7.91
C TYR A 309 -26.60 14.01 7.34
N LYS A 310 -27.61 13.95 6.47
CA LYS A 310 -28.07 12.69 5.87
C LYS A 310 -26.98 12.06 5.02
N LEU A 311 -26.30 12.86 4.19
CA LEU A 311 -25.19 12.38 3.37
C LEU A 311 -24.10 11.74 4.24
N ALA A 312 -23.63 12.44 5.27
CA ALA A 312 -22.60 11.93 6.16
C ALA A 312 -23.04 10.66 6.92
N LYS A 313 -24.31 10.59 7.33
CA LYS A 313 -24.91 9.41 7.96
C LYS A 313 -24.92 8.20 7.03
N GLU A 314 -25.37 8.36 5.79
CA GLU A 314 -25.41 7.29 4.78
C GLU A 314 -24.02 6.80 4.37
N LEU A 315 -23.04 7.72 4.24
CA LEU A 315 -21.65 7.35 3.99
C LEU A 315 -21.09 6.51 5.14
N SER A 316 -21.33 6.92 6.39
CA SER A 316 -20.92 6.15 7.57
C SER A 316 -21.63 4.80 7.66
N ALA A 317 -22.91 4.72 7.31
CA ALA A 317 -23.69 3.47 7.30
C ALA A 317 -23.19 2.46 6.25
N LYS A 318 -22.47 2.94 5.22
CA LYS A 318 -21.82 2.13 4.18
C LYS A 318 -20.36 1.81 4.48
N ASP A 319 -19.93 1.97 5.74
CA ASP A 319 -18.57 1.72 6.24
C ASP A 319 -17.49 2.59 5.59
N PHE A 320 -17.84 3.80 5.10
CA PHE A 320 -16.84 4.78 4.69
C PHE A 320 -16.30 5.54 5.89
N ARG A 321 -14.98 5.72 5.92
CA ARG A 321 -14.32 6.67 6.83
C ARG A 321 -14.53 8.09 6.32
N VAL A 322 -15.05 8.97 7.15
CA VAL A 322 -15.25 10.38 6.78
C VAL A 322 -14.07 11.22 7.28
N VAL A 323 -13.51 12.05 6.40
CA VAL A 323 -12.45 13.02 6.73
C VAL A 323 -13.02 14.43 6.55
N SER A 324 -12.89 15.31 7.53
CA SER A 324 -13.39 16.67 7.44
C SER A 324 -12.49 17.70 8.10
N GLY A 325 -12.34 18.85 7.42
CA GLY A 325 -11.64 20.03 7.92
C GLY A 325 -12.47 20.89 8.89
N PHE A 326 -13.69 20.45 9.23
CA PHE A 326 -14.65 21.21 10.04
C PHE A 326 -14.96 22.60 9.45
N GLY A 327 -15.35 22.62 8.18
CA GLY A 327 -15.69 23.87 7.49
C GLY A 327 -16.92 24.56 8.08
N LEU A 328 -16.91 25.90 8.06
CA LEU A 328 -18.01 26.72 8.57
C LEU A 328 -19.32 26.40 7.83
N GLY A 329 -20.40 26.15 8.58
CA GLY A 329 -21.72 25.88 8.01
C GLY A 329 -21.91 24.47 7.43
N VAL A 330 -20.88 23.61 7.49
CA VAL A 330 -20.91 22.22 6.98
C VAL A 330 -20.46 21.22 8.04
N GLY A 331 -19.39 21.53 8.78
CA GLY A 331 -18.70 20.58 9.66
C GLY A 331 -19.58 19.98 10.77
N SER A 332 -20.43 20.78 11.41
CA SER A 332 -21.30 20.30 12.49
C SER A 332 -22.31 19.24 12.02
N SER A 333 -22.87 19.42 10.82
CA SER A 333 -23.82 18.46 10.24
C SER A 333 -23.12 17.16 9.84
N VAL A 334 -21.91 17.24 9.28
CA VAL A 334 -21.09 16.06 8.97
C VAL A 334 -20.83 15.24 10.24
N ILE A 335 -20.37 15.89 11.31
CA ILE A 335 -20.09 15.22 12.59
C ILE A 335 -21.36 14.57 13.15
N SER A 336 -22.47 15.31 13.16
CA SER A 336 -23.73 14.82 13.72
C SER A 336 -24.21 13.57 12.98
N GLY A 337 -24.11 13.55 11.65
CA GLY A 337 -24.50 12.39 10.82
C GLY A 337 -23.67 11.15 11.12
N VAL A 338 -22.35 11.30 11.20
CA VAL A 338 -21.44 10.18 11.50
C VAL A 338 -21.61 9.69 12.94
N LEU A 339 -21.64 10.59 13.93
CA LEU A 339 -21.81 10.24 15.33
C LEU A 339 -23.13 9.50 15.60
N GLU A 340 -24.22 9.96 14.99
CA GLU A 340 -25.51 9.32 15.18
C GLU A 340 -25.50 7.88 14.64
N ASN A 341 -24.96 7.65 13.44
CA ASN A 341 -24.84 6.29 12.90
C ASN A 341 -23.99 5.39 13.82
N VAL A 342 -22.81 5.86 14.24
CA VAL A 342 -21.88 5.09 15.07
C VAL A 342 -22.53 4.72 16.41
N TYR A 343 -23.13 5.69 17.11
CA TYR A 343 -23.71 5.44 18.43
C TYR A 343 -25.04 4.69 18.37
N MET A 344 -25.87 4.90 17.34
CA MET A 344 -27.09 4.11 17.17
C MET A 344 -26.80 2.62 16.92
N ASN A 345 -25.69 2.31 16.26
CA ASN A 345 -25.27 0.93 16.01
C ASN A 345 -24.51 0.30 17.20
N GLY A 346 -24.41 1.00 18.34
CA GLY A 346 -23.75 0.50 19.56
C GLY A 346 -22.22 0.50 19.49
N SER A 347 -21.64 1.09 18.44
CA SER A 347 -20.20 1.19 18.23
C SER A 347 -19.61 2.39 18.97
N LYS A 348 -18.31 2.32 19.27
CA LYS A 348 -17.55 3.48 19.75
C LYS A 348 -16.95 4.20 18.55
N LEU A 349 -16.91 5.52 18.64
CA LEU A 349 -16.18 6.32 17.67
C LEU A 349 -14.69 6.03 17.79
N ASP A 350 -14.07 5.61 16.68
CA ASP A 350 -12.64 5.47 16.51
C ASP A 350 -12.16 6.21 15.24
N SER A 351 -10.85 6.17 15.00
CA SER A 351 -10.22 6.79 13.84
C SER A 351 -10.58 6.12 12.51
N GLU A 352 -11.22 4.94 12.52
CA GLU A 352 -11.67 4.26 11.32
C GLU A 352 -13.00 4.82 10.79
N GLN A 353 -13.80 5.51 11.62
CA GLN A 353 -15.06 6.09 11.16
C GLN A 353 -14.97 7.60 10.86
N LEU A 354 -14.22 8.37 11.65
CA LEU A 354 -14.17 9.83 11.52
C LEU A 354 -12.79 10.42 11.82
N ILE A 355 -12.26 11.19 10.89
CA ILE A 355 -11.05 12.00 11.07
C ILE A 355 -11.43 13.48 11.01
N LEU A 356 -11.28 14.18 12.14
CA LEU A 356 -11.52 15.62 12.24
C LEU A 356 -10.20 16.39 12.31
N ARG A 357 -10.04 17.35 11.40
CA ARG A 357 -8.88 18.22 11.30
C ARG A 357 -9.32 19.68 11.25
N PRO A 358 -9.87 20.24 12.34
CA PRO A 358 -10.27 21.65 12.36
C PRO A 358 -9.06 22.56 12.15
N PHE A 359 -9.26 23.63 11.39
CA PHE A 359 -8.19 24.61 11.15
C PHE A 359 -7.93 25.47 12.39
N PRO A 360 -6.66 25.70 12.76
CA PRO A 360 -6.31 26.60 13.86
C PRO A 360 -6.71 28.04 13.52
N GLN A 361 -7.50 28.68 14.39
CA GLN A 361 -8.07 30.00 14.16
C GLN A 361 -7.08 31.15 14.46
N ASN A 362 -6.19 30.94 15.44
CA ASN A 362 -5.24 31.94 15.91
C ASN A 362 -3.81 31.60 15.48
N GLN A 363 -3.07 32.58 14.96
CA GLN A 363 -1.65 32.42 14.67
C GLN A 363 -0.85 32.71 15.94
N VAL A 364 -0.53 31.65 16.68
CA VAL A 364 0.28 31.73 17.92
C VAL A 364 1.75 31.41 17.63
N GLY A 365 2.04 30.71 16.52
CA GLY A 365 3.38 30.27 16.15
C GLY A 365 4.13 31.22 15.21
N GLN A 366 5.43 30.94 15.04
CA GLN A 366 6.33 31.72 14.17
C GLN A 366 6.18 31.41 12.68
N ARG A 367 5.66 30.23 12.32
CA ARG A 367 5.49 29.82 10.93
C ARG A 367 4.36 30.61 10.26
N PRO A 368 4.50 31.03 8.99
CA PRO A 368 3.42 31.68 8.25
C PRO A 368 2.16 30.82 8.24
N ARG A 369 1.00 31.44 8.50
CA ARG A 369 -0.30 30.76 8.56
C ARG A 369 -0.62 30.00 7.27
N ASP A 370 -0.33 30.59 6.12
CA ASP A 370 -0.65 30.01 4.82
C ASP A 370 0.17 28.75 4.53
N GLU A 371 1.46 28.72 4.88
CA GLU A 371 2.29 27.52 4.75
C GLU A 371 1.81 26.41 5.68
N LEU A 372 1.53 26.73 6.94
CA LEU A 372 1.03 25.74 7.91
C LEU A 372 -0.31 25.15 7.45
N TRP A 373 -1.22 25.98 6.94
CA TRP A 373 -2.52 25.55 6.43
C TRP A 373 -2.39 24.74 5.14
N HIS A 374 -1.41 25.04 4.28
CA HIS A 374 -1.12 24.26 3.09
C HIS A 374 -0.63 22.85 3.46
N ASP A 375 0.33 22.74 4.37
CA ASP A 375 0.82 21.44 4.85
C ASP A 375 -0.30 20.64 5.55
N TYR A 376 -1.11 21.31 6.37
CA TYR A 376 -2.21 20.68 7.09
C TYR A 376 -3.32 20.16 6.15
N ARG A 377 -3.63 20.88 5.07
CA ARG A 377 -4.52 20.37 4.01
C ARG A 377 -3.93 19.16 3.32
N ASN A 378 -2.64 19.21 2.98
CA ASN A 378 -1.94 18.11 2.35
C ASN A 378 -1.99 16.83 3.19
N ASP A 379 -1.76 16.95 4.49
CA ASP A 379 -1.87 15.85 5.45
C ASP A 379 -3.32 15.34 5.52
N MET A 380 -4.29 16.21 5.80
CA MET A 380 -5.69 15.85 5.93
C MET A 380 -6.26 15.14 4.69
N ILE A 381 -5.99 15.67 3.49
CA ILE A 381 -6.53 15.12 2.23
C ILE A 381 -5.86 13.78 1.89
N SER A 382 -4.65 13.52 2.38
CA SER A 382 -3.93 12.25 2.12
C SER A 382 -4.64 11.02 2.69
N TYR A 383 -5.48 11.18 3.72
CA TYR A 383 -6.25 10.11 4.32
C TYR A 383 -7.41 9.60 3.44
N ALA A 384 -7.78 10.33 2.39
CA ALA A 384 -8.93 10.04 1.54
C ALA A 384 -8.53 9.65 0.10
N GLY A 385 -9.41 8.88 -0.55
CA GLY A 385 -9.33 8.54 -1.97
C GLY A 385 -10.44 9.18 -2.80
N ILE A 386 -11.49 9.69 -2.15
CA ILE A 386 -12.60 10.40 -2.78
C ILE A 386 -12.75 11.76 -2.08
N ALA A 387 -13.00 12.82 -2.84
CA ALA A 387 -13.25 14.16 -2.32
C ALA A 387 -14.60 14.68 -2.81
N ILE A 388 -15.48 15.04 -1.88
CA ILE A 388 -16.79 15.65 -2.14
C ILE A 388 -16.67 17.14 -1.82
N PHE A 389 -17.14 17.99 -2.73
CA PHE A 389 -17.14 19.44 -2.54
C PHE A 389 -18.58 19.97 -2.48
N LEU A 390 -18.86 20.78 -1.46
CA LEU A 390 -20.19 21.29 -1.14
C LEU A 390 -20.16 22.81 -0.99
N PHE A 391 -21.06 23.52 -1.68
CA PHE A 391 -21.19 24.97 -1.63
C PHE A 391 -19.84 25.66 -1.94
N GLY A 392 -19.28 26.39 -0.98
CA GLY A 392 -17.97 27.02 -1.11
C GLY A 392 -18.04 28.53 -1.15
N ASN A 393 -18.66 29.13 -0.14
CA ASN A 393 -18.68 30.57 0.08
C ASN A 393 -18.38 30.91 1.54
N LYS A 394 -17.95 32.15 1.78
CA LYS A 394 -17.61 32.68 3.10
C LYS A 394 -17.95 34.16 3.19
N LEU A 395 -18.21 34.62 4.41
CA LEU A 395 -18.42 36.05 4.69
C LEU A 395 -17.07 36.72 4.95
N VAL A 396 -16.76 37.77 4.18
CA VAL A 396 -15.58 38.62 4.37
C VAL A 396 -16.01 40.07 4.29
N LYS A 397 -15.83 40.84 5.37
CA LYS A 397 -16.20 42.27 5.45
C LYS A 397 -17.64 42.52 4.95
N ASP A 398 -18.58 41.70 5.45
CA ASP A 398 -20.02 41.76 5.15
C ASP A 398 -20.42 41.41 3.70
N GLU A 399 -19.48 40.98 2.86
CA GLU A 399 -19.75 40.44 1.53
C GLU A 399 -19.54 38.93 1.49
N VAL A 400 -20.43 38.23 0.81
CA VAL A 400 -20.30 36.79 0.58
C VAL A 400 -19.48 36.58 -0.68
N ILE A 401 -18.32 35.96 -0.52
CA ILE A 401 -17.40 35.65 -1.61
C ILE A 401 -17.16 34.15 -1.69
N GLU A 402 -16.60 33.69 -2.81
CA GLU A 402 -16.21 32.30 -2.96
C GLU A 402 -15.09 31.90 -1.97
N SER A 403 -15.14 30.63 -1.54
CA SER A 403 -14.18 30.07 -0.60
C SER A 403 -12.91 29.64 -1.32
N ASP A 404 -11.87 30.48 -1.23
CA ASP A 404 -10.52 30.14 -1.69
C ASP A 404 -9.96 28.87 -1.02
N GLY A 405 -10.38 28.59 0.23
CA GLY A 405 -10.01 27.38 0.95
C GLY A 405 -10.51 26.10 0.27
N LEU A 406 -11.75 26.11 -0.22
CA LEU A 406 -12.34 24.97 -0.92
C LEU A 406 -11.63 24.73 -2.26
N ILE A 407 -11.32 25.80 -3.01
CA ILE A 407 -10.55 25.70 -4.27
C ILE A 407 -9.15 25.11 -4.01
N LYS A 408 -8.45 25.57 -2.96
CA LYS A 408 -7.13 25.01 -2.58
C LYS A 408 -7.22 23.52 -2.23
N GLU A 409 -8.27 23.11 -1.53
CA GLU A 409 -8.51 21.71 -1.19
C GLU A 409 -8.80 20.86 -2.43
N PHE A 410 -9.52 21.41 -3.41
CA PHE A 410 -9.75 20.77 -4.70
C PHE A 410 -8.45 20.53 -5.47
N GLU A 411 -7.58 21.54 -5.60
CA GLU A 411 -6.31 21.37 -6.31
C GLU A 411 -5.41 20.33 -5.62
N ILE A 412 -5.33 20.36 -4.28
CA ILE A 412 -4.55 19.35 -3.53
C ILE A 412 -5.13 17.95 -3.73
N ALA A 413 -6.46 17.81 -3.71
CA ALA A 413 -7.11 16.53 -3.97
C ALA A 413 -6.83 16.01 -5.38
N ARG A 414 -6.83 16.91 -6.38
CA ARG A 414 -6.50 16.60 -7.77
C ARG A 414 -5.04 16.15 -7.92
N GLU A 415 -4.10 16.89 -7.36
CA GLU A 415 -2.67 16.55 -7.37
C GLU A 415 -2.37 15.19 -6.73
N LYS A 416 -3.13 14.83 -5.69
CA LYS A 416 -3.02 13.52 -4.99
C LYS A 416 -3.81 12.39 -5.66
N GLY A 417 -4.45 12.66 -6.78
CA GLY A 417 -5.21 11.67 -7.56
C GLY A 417 -6.47 11.15 -6.86
N LEU A 418 -7.14 11.97 -6.04
CA LEU A 418 -8.44 11.59 -5.49
C LEU A 418 -9.51 11.66 -6.58
N VAL A 419 -10.56 10.86 -6.43
CA VAL A 419 -11.77 11.02 -7.23
C VAL A 419 -12.51 12.27 -6.75
N LEU A 420 -12.60 13.28 -7.64
CA LEU A 420 -13.22 14.57 -7.37
C LEU A 420 -14.71 14.56 -7.70
N LEU A 421 -15.55 14.88 -6.72
CA LEU A 421 -17.01 14.92 -6.84
C LEU A 421 -17.56 16.27 -6.32
N PRO A 422 -17.39 17.36 -7.07
CA PRO A 422 -18.05 18.62 -6.76
C PRO A 422 -19.56 18.51 -7.03
N ILE A 423 -20.38 18.84 -6.04
CA ILE A 423 -21.84 18.88 -6.21
C ILE A 423 -22.21 20.24 -6.79
N GLY A 424 -22.23 20.33 -8.11
CA GLY A 424 -22.47 21.59 -8.82
C GLY A 424 -23.82 22.23 -8.47
N ALA A 425 -24.84 21.41 -8.19
CA ALA A 425 -26.15 21.90 -7.76
C ALA A 425 -26.10 22.73 -6.48
N THR A 426 -25.09 22.55 -5.62
CA THR A 426 -24.94 23.34 -4.38
C THR A 426 -24.44 24.78 -4.61
N GLY A 427 -24.12 25.15 -5.84
CA GLY A 427 -23.73 26.51 -6.22
C GLY A 427 -22.31 26.90 -5.78
N PHE A 428 -21.98 28.18 -5.99
CA PHE A 428 -20.72 28.81 -5.56
C PHE A 428 -19.47 28.10 -6.12
N ALA A 429 -18.40 28.00 -5.33
CA ALA A 429 -17.15 27.38 -5.79
C ALA A 429 -17.34 25.93 -6.26
N SER A 430 -18.25 25.15 -5.66
CA SER A 430 -18.54 23.78 -6.09
C SER A 430 -19.10 23.72 -7.51
N GLU A 431 -19.98 24.65 -7.88
CA GLU A 431 -20.52 24.77 -9.24
C GLU A 431 -19.44 25.12 -10.26
N PHE A 432 -18.57 26.08 -9.92
CA PHE A 432 -17.43 26.43 -10.75
C PHE A 432 -16.53 25.22 -11.00
N LEU A 433 -16.20 24.46 -9.96
CA LEU A 433 -15.37 23.26 -10.05
C LEU A 433 -16.03 22.15 -10.87
N TYR A 434 -17.35 21.95 -10.70
CA TYR A 434 -18.11 20.99 -11.48
C TYR A 434 -18.07 21.34 -12.98
N LYS A 435 -18.34 22.60 -13.34
CA LYS A 435 -18.27 23.06 -14.75
C LYS A 435 -16.87 22.90 -15.32
N ARG A 436 -15.83 23.24 -14.56
CA ARG A 436 -14.43 23.02 -14.96
C ARG A 436 -14.15 21.55 -15.27
N LEU A 437 -14.60 20.61 -14.44
CA LEU A 437 -14.40 19.18 -14.69
C LEU A 437 -15.17 18.68 -15.91
N ILE A 438 -16.37 19.21 -16.18
CA ILE A 438 -17.11 18.93 -17.41
C ILE A 438 -16.34 19.40 -18.66
N ASP A 439 -15.86 20.64 -18.65
CA ASP A 439 -15.11 21.24 -19.77
C ASP A 439 -13.80 20.49 -20.04
N GLU A 440 -13.16 19.98 -18.98
CA GLU A 440 -11.97 19.13 -19.06
C GLU A 440 -12.26 17.69 -19.51
N GLY A 441 -13.53 17.30 -19.66
CA GLY A 441 -13.93 15.93 -20.00
C GLY A 441 -13.67 14.91 -18.88
N TYR A 442 -13.44 15.36 -17.65
CA TYR A 442 -13.01 14.54 -16.53
C TYR A 442 -14.00 13.40 -16.21
N PHE A 443 -15.30 13.69 -16.22
CA PHE A 443 -16.34 12.70 -15.89
C PHE A 443 -16.56 11.65 -16.99
N HIS A 444 -16.00 11.85 -18.18
CA HIS A 444 -16.01 10.87 -19.28
C HIS A 444 -14.66 10.13 -19.43
N SER A 445 -13.77 10.27 -18.44
CA SER A 445 -12.52 9.51 -18.34
C SER A 445 -12.69 8.25 -17.49
N ASP A 446 -11.67 7.39 -17.46
CA ASP A 446 -11.63 6.14 -16.68
C ASP A 446 -11.74 6.34 -15.16
N VAL A 447 -11.83 7.58 -14.68
CA VAL A 447 -11.95 7.90 -13.25
C VAL A 447 -13.35 7.60 -12.71
N ILE A 448 -14.39 7.76 -13.54
CA ILE A 448 -15.78 7.46 -13.18
C ILE A 448 -16.21 6.18 -13.90
N PRO A 449 -16.81 5.20 -13.21
CA PRO A 449 -17.32 3.99 -13.85
C PRO A 449 -18.35 4.29 -14.95
N ASP A 450 -18.32 3.49 -16.01
CA ASP A 450 -19.27 3.58 -17.12
C ASP A 450 -20.73 3.54 -16.63
N GLY A 451 -21.58 4.33 -17.27
CA GLY A 451 -23.03 4.36 -17.00
C GLY A 451 -23.46 5.28 -15.86
N MET A 452 -22.54 6.07 -15.29
CA MET A 452 -22.86 7.07 -14.24
C MET A 452 -23.18 8.47 -14.78
N ASP A 453 -23.25 8.67 -16.11
CA ASP A 453 -23.49 9.99 -16.71
C ASP A 453 -24.78 10.66 -16.19
N SER A 454 -25.84 9.87 -15.96
CA SER A 454 -27.11 10.37 -15.49
C SER A 454 -26.99 10.90 -14.05
N GLU A 455 -26.29 10.17 -13.20
CA GLU A 455 -26.02 10.54 -11.81
C GLU A 455 -25.11 11.77 -11.73
N ILE A 456 -24.09 11.87 -12.59
CA ILE A 456 -23.21 13.05 -12.69
C ILE A 456 -24.02 14.30 -13.09
N GLN A 457 -24.92 14.17 -14.07
CA GLN A 457 -25.80 15.27 -14.45
C GLN A 457 -26.71 15.70 -13.29
N VAL A 458 -27.25 14.75 -12.50
CA VAL A 458 -28.10 15.08 -11.36
C VAL A 458 -27.37 15.89 -10.30
N ILE A 459 -26.13 15.52 -9.94
CA ILE A 459 -25.36 16.26 -8.91
C ILE A 459 -24.91 17.66 -9.39
N GLY A 460 -24.85 17.88 -10.71
CA GLY A 460 -24.51 19.16 -11.32
C GLY A 460 -25.69 20.06 -11.67
N ASN A 461 -26.90 19.51 -11.79
CA ASN A 461 -28.07 20.24 -12.24
C ASN A 461 -28.70 21.06 -11.10
N GLU A 462 -28.69 22.39 -11.24
CA GLU A 462 -29.29 23.33 -10.31
C GLU A 462 -30.77 23.07 -10.02
N SER A 463 -31.50 22.35 -10.88
CA SER A 463 -32.90 21.99 -10.65
C SER A 463 -33.10 20.79 -9.73
N SER A 464 -32.08 19.93 -9.55
CA SER A 464 -32.16 18.70 -8.76
C SER A 464 -32.42 18.96 -7.28
N ASP A 465 -33.38 18.26 -6.68
CA ASP A 465 -33.61 18.32 -5.23
C ASP A 465 -32.50 17.59 -4.43
N LEU A 466 -32.43 17.88 -3.13
CA LEU A 466 -31.38 17.36 -2.24
C LEU A 466 -31.43 15.84 -2.08
N GLU A 467 -32.60 15.22 -2.25
CA GLU A 467 -32.77 13.76 -2.14
C GLU A 467 -32.24 13.06 -3.39
N ALA A 468 -32.58 13.56 -4.58
CA ALA A 468 -32.04 13.10 -5.85
C ALA A 468 -30.51 13.24 -5.89
N ILE A 469 -29.97 14.39 -5.45
CA ILE A 469 -28.53 14.61 -5.33
C ILE A 469 -27.88 13.57 -4.42
N THR A 470 -28.45 13.34 -3.22
CA THR A 470 -27.92 12.35 -2.28
C THR A 470 -27.90 10.95 -2.89
N ASN A 471 -29.01 10.53 -3.48
CA ASN A 471 -29.14 9.19 -4.07
C ASN A 471 -28.17 8.99 -5.25
N SER A 472 -28.04 9.98 -6.14
CA SER A 472 -27.11 9.92 -7.27
C SER A 472 -25.65 9.90 -6.80
N LEU A 473 -25.30 10.72 -5.80
CA LEU A 473 -23.96 10.73 -5.24
C LEU A 473 -23.59 9.39 -4.59
N LEU A 474 -24.50 8.80 -3.81
CA LEU A 474 -24.29 7.49 -3.19
C LEU A 474 -24.10 6.37 -4.23
N LYS A 475 -24.85 6.41 -5.34
CA LYS A 475 -24.65 5.46 -6.46
C LYS A 475 -23.28 5.59 -7.10
N ILE A 476 -22.82 6.82 -7.37
CA ILE A 476 -21.48 7.07 -7.92
C ILE A 476 -20.43 6.49 -6.96
N ILE A 477 -20.56 6.79 -5.67
CA ILE A 477 -19.62 6.35 -4.63
C ILE A 477 -19.62 4.82 -4.47
N ASP A 478 -20.78 4.16 -4.53
CA ASP A 478 -20.86 2.70 -4.48
C ASP A 478 -20.22 2.04 -5.71
N ALA A 479 -20.33 2.66 -6.89
CA ALA A 479 -19.68 2.17 -8.11
C ALA A 479 -18.15 2.32 -8.09
N LEU A 480 -17.62 3.21 -7.23
CA LEU A 480 -16.19 3.43 -7.03
C LEU A 480 -15.55 2.46 -6.02
N LYS A 481 -16.35 1.67 -5.28
CA LYS A 481 -15.85 0.61 -4.39
C LYS A 481 -15.32 -0.57 -5.21
#